data_AF-A0A661F3B5-F1
#
_entry.id   AF-A0A661F3B5-F1
#
_cell.length_a   1.000
_cell.length_b   1.000
_cell.length_c   1.000
_cell.angle_alpha   90.00
_cell.angle_beta   90.00
_cell.angle_gamma   90.00
#
_symmetry.space_group_name_H-M   'P 1'
#
loop_
_entity.id
_entity.type
_entity.pdbx_description
1 polymer ?
#
loop_
_entity_poly.entity_id
_entity_poly.type
_entity_poly.pdbx_seq_one_letter_code
_entity_poly.pdbx_strand_id
1 'polypeptide(L)'
;NIAFPIREHTKLPESMIRTLVLMKLNAVGLRGARNLMPSELSGGMARRVAMARALALDPNMIMYDEPFTGQDPISLGVLVKLIQTLNQTLGLTSIVVSHDVQETAEIADYIYLLSEGKIAGQGTPEELSHSESAWVQQFMQAKADGPVPFHYPANDFTTDLLANN
;
A
#
# COMPACT_ATOMS: atom_id res chain seq x y z
N ASN A 1 -18.65 -4.95 -12.13
CA ASN A 1 -17.40 -4.21 -11.86
C ASN A 1 -16.18 -5.04 -12.24
N ILE A 2 -15.86 -6.15 -11.56
CA ILE A 2 -14.67 -6.98 -11.86
C ILE A 2 -14.63 -7.55 -13.28
N ALA A 3 -15.79 -7.90 -13.86
CA ALA A 3 -15.88 -8.40 -15.23
C ALA A 3 -15.52 -7.37 -16.31
N PHE A 4 -15.51 -6.08 -15.97
CA PHE A 4 -15.40 -4.99 -16.95
C PHE A 4 -14.11 -5.08 -17.77
N PRO A 5 -12.89 -5.15 -17.19
CA PRO A 5 -11.67 -5.26 -17.98
C PRO A 5 -11.65 -6.50 -18.89
N ILE A 6 -12.18 -7.62 -18.41
CA ILE A 6 -12.24 -8.87 -19.20
C ILE A 6 -13.13 -8.69 -20.43
N ARG A 7 -14.30 -8.06 -20.27
CA ARG A 7 -15.23 -7.80 -21.39
C ARG A 7 -14.67 -6.81 -22.41
N GLU A 8 -13.93 -5.80 -21.94
CA GLU A 8 -13.34 -4.79 -22.82
C GLU A 8 -12.15 -5.32 -23.62
N HIS A 9 -11.33 -6.19 -23.02
CA HIS A 9 -10.06 -6.62 -23.62
C HIS A 9 -10.05 -8.07 -24.14
N THR A 10 -11.14 -8.82 -23.99
CA THR A 10 -11.23 -10.21 -24.46
C THR A 10 -12.56 -10.50 -25.14
N LYS A 11 -12.63 -11.59 -25.91
CA LYS A 11 -13.86 -12.09 -26.56
C LYS A 11 -14.30 -13.43 -25.97
N LEU A 12 -14.26 -13.56 -24.65
CA LEU A 12 -14.62 -14.79 -23.96
C LEU A 12 -16.15 -14.94 -23.82
N PRO A 13 -16.68 -16.18 -23.83
CA PRO A 13 -18.08 -16.42 -23.50
C PRO A 13 -18.44 -16.00 -22.07
N GLU A 14 -19.66 -15.52 -21.84
CA GLU A 14 -20.12 -15.05 -20.52
C GLU A 14 -20.02 -16.12 -19.42
N SER A 15 -20.18 -17.40 -19.76
CA SER A 15 -19.95 -18.51 -18.83
C SER A 15 -18.50 -18.56 -18.32
N MET A 16 -17.53 -18.30 -19.20
CA MET A 16 -16.11 -18.25 -18.85
C MET A 16 -15.77 -16.99 -18.06
N ILE A 17 -16.32 -15.83 -18.46
CA ILE A 17 -16.15 -14.57 -17.72
C ILE A 17 -16.66 -14.73 -16.28
N ARG A 18 -17.84 -15.35 -16.10
CA ARG A 18 -18.39 -15.64 -14.78
C ARG A 18 -17.44 -16.50 -13.94
N THR A 19 -16.86 -17.54 -14.53
CA THR A 19 -15.88 -18.41 -13.84
C THR A 19 -14.65 -17.63 -13.40
N LEU A 20 -14.05 -16.84 -14.31
CA LEU A 20 -12.89 -16.01 -14.00
C LEU A 20 -13.20 -15.01 -12.87
N VAL A 21 -14.33 -14.31 -12.94
CA VAL A 21 -14.75 -13.35 -11.90
C VAL A 21 -14.89 -14.04 -10.53
N LEU A 22 -15.48 -15.24 -10.48
CA LEU A 22 -15.59 -15.99 -9.23
C LEU A 22 -14.22 -16.41 -8.68
N MET A 23 -13.28 -16.78 -9.55
CA MET A 23 -11.90 -17.09 -9.14
C MET A 23 -11.19 -15.84 -8.58
N LYS A 24 -11.29 -14.68 -9.26
CA LYS A 24 -10.69 -13.42 -8.77
C LYS A 24 -11.29 -12.96 -7.45
N LEU A 25 -12.62 -13.06 -7.30
CA LEU A 25 -13.29 -12.76 -6.03
C LEU A 25 -12.88 -13.73 -4.92
N ASN A 26 -12.63 -15.00 -5.25
CA ASN A 26 -12.15 -15.97 -4.28
C ASN A 26 -10.74 -15.64 -3.80
N ALA A 27 -9.84 -15.24 -4.71
CA ALA A 27 -8.47 -14.86 -4.38
C ALA A 27 -8.39 -13.71 -3.36
N VAL A 28 -9.38 -12.81 -3.34
CA VAL A 28 -9.46 -11.70 -2.37
C VAL A 28 -10.42 -11.95 -1.20
N GLY A 29 -10.96 -13.17 -1.07
CA GLY A 29 -11.86 -13.56 0.02
C GLY A 29 -13.27 -12.95 -0.05
N LEU A 30 -13.72 -12.50 -1.22
CA LEU A 30 -15.02 -11.83 -1.43
C LEU A 30 -15.99 -12.59 -2.33
N ARG A 31 -15.76 -13.89 -2.57
CA ARG A 31 -16.68 -14.74 -3.36
C ARG A 31 -18.13 -14.71 -2.84
N GLY A 32 -18.31 -14.67 -1.52
CA GLY A 32 -19.64 -14.58 -0.88
C GLY A 32 -20.33 -13.23 -1.05
N ALA A 33 -19.57 -12.16 -1.31
CA ALA A 33 -20.07 -10.79 -1.47
C ALA A 33 -20.42 -10.43 -2.92
N ARG A 34 -20.40 -11.41 -3.85
CA ARG A 34 -20.54 -11.17 -5.30
C ARG A 34 -21.81 -10.46 -5.75
N ASN A 35 -22.87 -10.51 -4.94
CA ASN A 35 -24.17 -9.92 -5.23
C ASN A 35 -24.37 -8.55 -4.56
N LEU A 36 -23.43 -8.11 -3.71
CA LEU A 36 -23.50 -6.82 -3.06
C LEU A 36 -23.16 -5.69 -4.04
N MET A 37 -23.88 -4.58 -3.89
CA MET A 37 -23.62 -3.32 -4.57
C MET A 37 -22.46 -2.58 -3.89
N PRO A 38 -21.73 -1.70 -4.61
CA PRO A 38 -20.61 -0.96 -4.03
C PRO A 38 -20.94 -0.18 -2.76
N SER A 39 -22.17 0.34 -2.64
CA SER A 39 -22.68 1.05 -1.46
C SER A 39 -22.86 0.17 -0.22
N GLU A 40 -22.90 -1.15 -0.39
CA GLU A 40 -23.08 -2.13 0.70
C GLU A 40 -21.74 -2.70 1.19
N LEU A 41 -20.64 -2.34 0.53
CA LEU A 41 -19.30 -2.81 0.89
C LEU A 41 -18.71 -1.93 1.99
N SER A 42 -18.07 -2.55 2.99
CA SER A 42 -17.19 -1.80 3.89
C SER A 42 -15.98 -1.25 3.12
N GLY A 43 -15.28 -0.26 3.68
CA GLY A 43 -14.09 0.33 3.04
C GLY A 43 -13.01 -0.72 2.70
N GLY A 44 -12.78 -1.69 3.58
CA GLY A 44 -11.83 -2.79 3.34
C GLY A 44 -12.34 -3.80 2.30
N MET A 45 -13.65 -4.03 2.20
CA MET A 45 -14.23 -4.85 1.13
C MET A 45 -14.09 -4.14 -0.22
N ALA A 46 -14.37 -2.83 -0.29
CA ALA A 46 -14.26 -2.05 -1.52
C ALA A 46 -12.82 -2.07 -2.09
N ARG A 47 -11.79 -1.91 -1.25
CA ARG A 47 -10.38 -2.03 -1.66
C ARG A 47 -10.06 -3.43 -2.21
N ARG A 48 -10.52 -4.49 -1.54
CA ARG A 48 -10.32 -5.87 -2.02
C ARG A 48 -11.04 -6.15 -3.34
N VAL A 49 -12.22 -5.58 -3.58
CA VAL A 49 -12.89 -5.62 -4.89
C VAL A 49 -12.08 -4.89 -5.95
N ALA A 50 -11.51 -3.72 -5.63
CA ALA A 50 -10.64 -2.99 -6.54
C ALA A 50 -9.38 -3.81 -6.90
N MET A 51 -8.79 -4.52 -5.94
CA MET A 51 -7.67 -5.42 -6.16
C MET A 51 -8.05 -6.60 -7.07
N ALA A 52 -9.20 -7.24 -6.84
CA ALA A 52 -9.70 -8.30 -7.73
C ALA A 52 -9.95 -7.81 -9.17
N ARG A 53 -10.38 -6.55 -9.32
CA ARG A 53 -10.51 -5.91 -10.64
C ARG A 53 -9.15 -5.67 -11.29
N ALA A 54 -8.14 -5.21 -10.55
CA ALA A 54 -6.79 -5.03 -11.07
C ALA A 54 -6.17 -6.36 -11.54
N LEU A 55 -6.48 -7.47 -10.85
CA LEU A 55 -6.07 -8.83 -11.20
C LEU A 55 -6.89 -9.47 -12.33
N ALA A 56 -7.92 -8.80 -12.83
CA ALA A 56 -8.91 -9.44 -13.71
C ALA A 56 -8.31 -9.93 -15.04
N LEU A 57 -7.26 -9.27 -15.53
CA LEU A 57 -6.57 -9.60 -16.78
C LEU A 57 -5.26 -10.36 -16.58
N ASP A 58 -4.97 -10.82 -15.35
CA ASP A 58 -3.70 -11.51 -15.03
C ASP A 58 -2.47 -10.70 -15.48
N PRO A 59 -2.31 -9.44 -15.00
CA PRO A 59 -1.21 -8.59 -15.40
C PRO A 59 0.13 -9.13 -14.89
N ASN A 60 1.24 -8.77 -15.52
CA ASN A 60 2.58 -9.09 -15.00
C ASN A 60 3.01 -8.19 -13.82
N MET A 61 2.37 -7.03 -13.66
CA MET A 61 2.70 -6.02 -12.66
C MET A 61 1.46 -5.34 -12.08
N ILE A 62 1.49 -5.00 -10.79
CA ILE A 62 0.47 -4.21 -10.10
C ILE A 62 1.13 -3.08 -9.31
N MET A 63 0.55 -1.89 -9.41
CA MET A 63 0.94 -0.72 -8.62
C MET A 63 -0.16 -0.42 -7.60
N TYR A 64 0.24 -0.21 -6.35
CA TYR A 64 -0.63 0.16 -5.24
C TYR A 64 -0.25 1.56 -4.78
N ASP A 65 -1.20 2.47 -4.85
CA ASP A 65 -1.05 3.84 -4.35
C ASP A 65 -1.79 3.95 -3.02
N GLU A 66 -1.04 4.07 -1.93
CA GLU A 66 -1.53 4.19 -0.56
C GLU A 66 -2.57 3.12 -0.16
N PRO A 67 -2.25 1.81 -0.29
CA PRO A 67 -3.22 0.74 -0.08
C PRO A 67 -3.67 0.59 1.39
N PHE A 68 -2.87 1.09 2.34
CA PHE A 68 -3.05 0.88 3.78
C PHE A 68 -3.77 2.04 4.49
N THR A 69 -3.84 3.21 3.85
CA THR A 69 -4.33 4.43 4.50
C THR A 69 -5.76 4.31 5.02
N GLY A 70 -5.96 4.78 6.25
CA GLY A 70 -7.27 4.87 6.90
C GLY A 70 -7.90 3.50 7.19
N GLN A 71 -7.09 2.45 7.33
CA GLN A 71 -7.55 1.13 7.78
C GLN A 71 -7.37 0.98 9.29
N ASP A 72 -8.31 0.26 9.91
CA ASP A 72 -8.08 -0.26 11.26
C ASP A 72 -6.99 -1.34 11.23
N PRO A 73 -6.30 -1.62 12.36
CA PRO A 73 -5.18 -2.55 12.40
C PRO A 73 -5.51 -3.96 11.87
N ILE A 74 -6.75 -4.43 12.04
CA ILE A 74 -7.17 -5.76 11.56
C ILE A 74 -7.28 -5.74 10.03
N SER A 75 -7.97 -4.75 9.47
CA SER A 75 -8.12 -4.60 8.01
C SER A 75 -6.77 -4.40 7.32
N LEU A 76 -5.86 -3.66 7.94
CA LEU A 76 -4.50 -3.44 7.45
C LEU A 76 -3.75 -4.78 7.31
N GLY A 77 -3.70 -5.58 8.38
CA GLY A 77 -2.98 -6.87 8.35
C GLY A 77 -3.55 -7.84 7.31
N VAL A 78 -4.87 -7.81 7.09
CA VAL A 78 -5.52 -8.58 6.03
C VAL A 78 -5.05 -8.12 4.64
N LEU A 79 -4.92 -6.82 4.39
CA LEU A 79 -4.47 -6.29 3.11
C LEU A 79 -2.99 -6.60 2.85
N VAL A 80 -2.13 -6.37 3.84
CA VAL A 80 -0.69 -6.69 3.78
C VAL A 80 -0.51 -8.16 3.42
N LYS A 81 -1.20 -9.07 4.15
CA LYS A 81 -1.11 -10.50 3.89
C LYS A 81 -1.65 -10.89 2.52
N LEU A 82 -2.72 -10.24 2.08
CA LEU A 82 -3.31 -10.48 0.77
C LEU A 82 -2.34 -10.10 -0.36
N ILE A 83 -1.72 -8.92 -0.30
CA ILE A 83 -0.73 -8.47 -1.30
C ILE A 83 0.44 -9.46 -1.35
N GLN A 84 1.00 -9.81 -0.20
CA GLN A 84 2.10 -10.78 -0.11
C GLN A 84 1.72 -12.14 -0.73
N THR A 85 0.54 -12.66 -0.39
CA THR A 85 0.07 -13.97 -0.88
C THR A 85 -0.16 -13.95 -2.38
N LEU A 86 -0.75 -12.87 -2.91
CA LEU A 86 -0.99 -12.71 -4.35
C LEU A 86 0.32 -12.62 -5.13
N ASN A 87 1.28 -11.85 -4.62
CA ASN A 87 2.60 -11.72 -5.23
C ASN A 87 3.29 -13.09 -5.34
N GLN A 88 3.38 -13.82 -4.21
CA GLN A 88 4.02 -15.14 -4.15
C GLN A 88 3.31 -16.20 -5.01
N THR A 89 1.98 -16.19 -5.04
CA THR A 89 1.20 -17.22 -5.75
C THR A 89 1.17 -16.99 -7.25
N LEU A 90 1.13 -15.73 -7.69
CA LEU A 90 0.95 -15.37 -9.09
C LEU A 90 2.25 -14.92 -9.78
N GLY A 91 3.35 -14.77 -9.03
CA GLY A 91 4.63 -14.30 -9.57
C GLY A 91 4.55 -12.86 -10.10
N LEU A 92 3.75 -12.02 -9.45
CA LEU A 92 3.51 -10.64 -9.87
C LEU A 92 4.69 -9.75 -9.48
N THR A 93 4.99 -8.75 -10.31
CA THR A 93 5.77 -7.61 -9.84
C THR A 93 4.85 -6.63 -9.10
N SER A 94 5.13 -6.33 -7.84
CA SER A 94 4.32 -5.40 -7.04
C SER A 94 5.11 -4.16 -6.69
N ILE A 95 4.54 -2.99 -6.96
CA ILE A 95 5.08 -1.69 -6.53
C ILE A 95 4.08 -1.10 -5.54
N VAL A 96 4.53 -0.83 -4.32
CA VAL A 96 3.70 -0.24 -3.26
C VAL A 96 4.25 1.14 -2.93
N VAL A 97 3.39 2.16 -3.02
CA VAL A 97 3.63 3.51 -2.52
C VAL A 97 2.85 3.64 -1.22
N SER A 98 3.54 3.99 -0.14
CA SER A 98 2.94 4.09 1.19
C SER A 98 3.79 4.98 2.09
N HIS A 99 3.13 5.67 3.02
CA HIS A 99 3.79 6.31 4.17
C HIS A 99 3.82 5.43 5.43
N ASP A 100 3.09 4.31 5.45
CA ASP A 100 3.10 3.32 6.51
C ASP A 100 4.34 2.40 6.35
N VAL A 101 5.47 2.82 6.94
CA VAL A 101 6.80 2.24 6.68
C VAL A 101 6.92 0.81 7.20
N GLN A 102 6.43 0.56 8.42
CA GLN A 102 6.59 -0.72 9.09
C GLN A 102 5.87 -1.84 8.32
N GLU A 103 4.62 -1.58 7.96
CA GLU A 103 3.73 -2.47 7.22
C GLU A 103 4.24 -2.74 5.80
N THR A 104 4.80 -1.70 5.15
CA THR A 104 5.37 -1.84 3.81
C THR A 104 6.67 -2.66 3.87
N ALA A 105 7.50 -2.44 4.88
CA ALA A 105 8.75 -3.18 5.08
C ALA A 105 8.53 -4.68 5.36
N GLU A 106 7.40 -5.07 5.95
CA GLU A 106 7.05 -6.48 6.19
C GLU A 106 6.86 -7.30 4.90
N ILE A 107 6.52 -6.66 3.78
CA ILE A 107 6.23 -7.34 2.51
C ILE A 107 7.15 -6.93 1.36
N ALA A 108 8.00 -5.92 1.56
CA ALA A 108 8.88 -5.41 0.53
C ALA A 108 10.17 -6.23 0.45
N ASP A 109 10.52 -6.66 -0.76
CA ASP A 109 11.85 -7.22 -1.04
C ASP A 109 12.91 -6.10 -1.09
N TYR A 110 12.52 -4.91 -1.56
CA TYR A 110 13.39 -3.75 -1.74
C TYR A 110 12.59 -2.45 -1.56
N ILE A 111 13.20 -1.45 -0.95
CA ILE A 111 12.56 -0.18 -0.59
C ILE A 111 13.37 0.99 -1.17
N TYR A 112 12.64 2.00 -1.64
CA TYR A 112 13.18 3.32 -1.96
C TYR A 112 12.53 4.35 -1.05
N LEU A 113 13.34 5.14 -0.35
CA LEU A 113 12.90 6.28 0.44
C LEU A 113 13.09 7.56 -0.37
N LEU A 114 12.01 8.33 -0.51
CA LEU A 114 11.98 9.56 -1.28
C LEU A 114 11.86 10.76 -0.34
N SER A 115 12.68 11.78 -0.57
CA SER A 115 12.62 13.07 0.12
C SER A 115 12.99 14.19 -0.83
N GLU A 116 12.20 15.27 -0.85
CA GLU A 116 12.43 16.44 -1.73
C GLU A 116 12.68 16.08 -3.21
N GLY A 117 11.98 15.06 -3.72
CA GLY A 117 12.12 14.59 -5.09
C GLY A 117 13.41 13.80 -5.40
N LYS A 118 14.17 13.41 -4.37
CA LYS A 118 15.40 12.60 -4.49
C LYS A 118 15.28 11.31 -3.70
N ILE A 119 16.07 10.31 -4.10
CA ILE A 119 16.23 9.07 -3.33
C ILE A 119 17.12 9.38 -2.13
N ALA A 120 16.54 9.37 -0.94
CA ALA A 120 17.22 9.60 0.32
C ALA A 120 17.86 8.31 0.88
N GLY A 121 17.33 7.15 0.50
CA GLY A 121 17.87 5.83 0.83
C GLY A 121 17.24 4.75 -0.03
N GLN A 122 17.96 3.65 -0.25
CA GLN A 122 17.45 2.49 -0.97
C GLN A 122 18.15 1.23 -0.49
N GLY A 123 17.47 0.09 -0.50
CA GLY A 123 18.02 -1.18 -0.03
C GLY A 123 16.94 -2.17 0.36
N THR A 124 17.36 -3.33 0.84
CA THR A 124 16.44 -4.25 1.53
C THR A 124 15.95 -3.61 2.85
N PRO A 125 14.82 -4.08 3.42
CA PRO A 125 14.39 -3.62 4.74
C PRO A 125 15.47 -3.80 5.82
N GLU A 126 16.25 -4.88 5.73
CA GLU A 126 17.35 -5.16 6.65
C GLU A 126 18.51 -4.15 6.49
N GLU A 127 18.91 -3.86 5.25
CA GLU A 127 19.95 -2.85 4.96
C GLU A 127 19.55 -1.46 5.44
N LEU A 128 18.30 -1.05 5.20
CA LEU A 128 17.81 0.26 5.62
C LEU A 128 17.69 0.40 7.13
N SER A 129 17.31 -0.67 7.84
CA SER A 129 17.21 -0.64 9.30
C SER A 129 18.57 -0.52 9.99
N HIS A 130 19.66 -0.94 9.34
CA HIS A 130 21.05 -0.80 9.80
C HIS A 130 21.82 0.34 9.11
N SER A 131 21.14 1.22 8.37
CA SER A 131 21.77 2.33 7.66
C SER A 131 22.50 3.28 8.62
N GLU A 132 23.67 3.80 8.24
CA GLU A 132 24.39 4.84 8.99
C GLU A 132 23.72 6.22 8.89
N SER A 133 22.80 6.41 7.94
CA SER A 133 22.09 7.67 7.77
C SER A 133 21.06 7.85 8.90
N ALA A 134 21.28 8.86 9.75
CA ALA A 134 20.34 9.23 10.79
C ALA A 134 18.94 9.56 10.23
N TRP A 135 18.85 10.08 8.99
CA TRP A 135 17.58 10.36 8.32
C TRP A 135 16.84 9.07 7.97
N VAL A 136 17.55 8.09 7.38
CA VAL A 136 16.98 6.78 7.04
C VAL A 136 16.53 6.06 8.30
N GLN A 137 17.34 6.08 9.36
CA GLN A 137 16.94 5.49 10.65
C GLN A 137 15.74 6.19 11.27
N GLN A 138 15.68 7.53 11.23
CA GLN A 138 14.55 8.29 11.76
C GLN A 138 13.26 7.87 11.06
N PHE A 139 13.29 7.76 9.73
CA PHE A 139 12.13 7.37 8.93
C PHE A 139 11.73 5.90 9.12
N MET A 140 12.69 4.97 9.01
CA MET A 140 12.43 3.53 9.14
C MET A 140 11.93 3.11 10.52
N GLN A 141 12.39 3.80 11.58
CA GLN A 141 12.03 3.48 12.97
C GLN A 141 10.95 4.41 13.53
N ALA A 142 10.37 5.28 12.70
CA ALA A 142 9.38 6.29 13.10
C ALA A 142 9.80 7.10 14.35
N LYS A 143 11.08 7.50 14.43
CA LYS A 143 11.60 8.27 15.58
C LYS A 143 11.07 9.70 15.54
N ALA A 144 10.65 10.19 16.71
CA ALA A 144 10.20 11.57 16.88
C ALA A 144 11.35 12.59 16.66
N ASP A 145 12.57 12.22 17.05
CA ASP A 145 13.76 13.06 16.94
C ASP A 145 14.72 12.56 15.86
N GLY A 146 15.34 13.50 15.14
CA GLY A 146 16.36 13.22 14.14
C GLY A 146 16.66 14.42 13.22
N PRO A 147 17.39 14.22 12.12
CA PRO A 147 17.78 15.30 11.23
C PRO A 147 16.60 15.95 10.47
N VAL A 148 15.42 15.33 10.47
CA VAL A 148 14.17 15.97 10.03
C VAL A 148 13.49 16.58 11.25
N PRO A 149 13.57 17.91 11.45
CA PRO A 149 12.88 18.56 12.55
C PRO A 149 11.37 18.58 12.29
N PHE A 150 10.59 18.26 13.32
CA PHE A 150 9.12 18.40 13.28
C PHE A 150 8.66 19.85 13.48
N HIS A 151 9.54 20.69 14.03
CA HIS A 151 9.30 22.10 14.27
C HIS A 151 10.06 22.95 13.26
N TYR A 152 9.44 24.03 12.80
CA TYR A 152 10.19 25.08 12.12
C TYR A 152 11.21 25.68 13.09
N PRO A 153 12.41 26.07 12.60
CA PRO A 153 13.36 26.78 13.44
C PRO A 153 12.68 28.03 13.98
N ALA A 154 12.58 28.10 15.31
CA ALA A 154 12.10 29.26 16.04
C ALA A 154 13.23 29.75 16.95
N ASN A 155 13.17 31.02 17.34
CA ASN A 155 14.04 31.49 18.41
C ASN A 155 13.68 30.75 19.71
N ASP A 156 14.55 30.86 20.71
CA ASP A 156 14.23 30.34 22.03
C ASP A 156 12.89 30.90 22.52
N PHE A 157 12.02 30.02 23.01
CA PHE A 157 10.64 30.36 23.38
C PHE A 157 10.57 31.52 24.38
N THR A 158 11.53 31.61 25.31
CA THR A 158 11.58 32.70 26.28
C THR A 158 11.98 34.03 25.63
N THR A 159 12.80 33.97 24.58
CA THR A 159 13.20 35.16 23.81
C THR A 159 12.02 35.73 23.05
N ASP A 160 11.21 34.89 22.41
CA ASP A 160 9.99 35.35 21.72
C ASP A 160 8.91 35.82 22.70
N LEU A 161 8.79 35.20 23.89
CA LEU A 161 7.86 35.63 24.94
C LEU A 161 8.22 36.98 25.58
N LEU A 162 9.52 37.27 25.69
CA LEU A 162 10.04 38.49 26.32
C LEU A 162 10.39 39.59 25.31
N ALA A 163 10.34 39.29 24.02
CA ALA A 163 10.37 40.28 22.96
C ALA A 163 9.08 41.11 23.02
N ASN A 164 9.12 42.22 23.75
CA ASN A 164 8.06 43.23 23.70
C ASN A 164 7.90 43.70 22.24
N ASN A 165 6.68 43.62 21.71
CA ASN A 165 6.29 44.26 20.44
C ASN A 165 6.69 45.74 20.40
#